data_AF-A0A1G9I5Y5-F1
#
_entry.id   AF-A0A1G9I5Y5-F1
#
_cell.length_a   1.000
_cell.length_b   1.000
_cell.length_c   1.000
_cell.angle_alpha   90.00
_cell.angle_beta   90.00
_cell.angle_gamma   90.00
#
_symmetry.space_group_name_H-M   'P 1'
#
loop_
_entity.id
_entity.type
_entity.pdbx_description
1 polymer ?
#
loop_
_entity_poly.entity_id
_entity_poly.type
_entity_poly.pdbx_seq_one_letter_code
_entity_poly.pdbx_strand_id
1 'polypeptide(L)'
;MANINQILKINKGSFRVNQYSKRPFRAIGLIDVEMKFNYGIETVTLAYYRSSGTNDGKVKGLWYPIVGIKLKEGEFDEFTDYINYVLSNTTLDGTAIKGWLCKSVFFGELDDKSKKPGFSNTKHYDSLLEIGETLEYLYDNGKYYKMKNLDSNKLNNLVSSLEIYEGNKHTQRENFEKFVQDIYNQFK
;
A
#
# COMPACT_ATOMS: atom_id res chain seq x y z
N MET A 1 5.47 -24.67 -8.44
CA MET A 1 6.05 -23.48 -7.78
C MET A 1 5.07 -22.35 -7.95
N ALA A 2 4.58 -21.76 -6.86
CA ALA A 2 3.76 -20.55 -6.97
C ALA A 2 4.60 -19.47 -7.66
N ASN A 3 4.08 -18.82 -8.70
CA ASN A 3 4.74 -17.69 -9.33
C ASN A 3 4.58 -16.49 -8.41
N ILE A 4 5.52 -16.35 -7.48
CA ILE A 4 5.43 -15.31 -6.46
C ILE A 4 5.96 -13.99 -7.06
N ASN A 5 5.17 -12.92 -7.03
CA ASN A 5 5.50 -11.63 -7.64
C ASN A 5 6.70 -10.99 -6.93
N GLN A 6 7.48 -10.14 -7.59
CA GLN A 6 8.67 -9.53 -6.98
C GLN A 6 8.77 -8.04 -7.30
N ILE A 7 8.93 -7.19 -6.28
CA ILE A 7 9.30 -5.79 -6.46
C ILE A 7 10.76 -5.74 -6.88
N LEU A 8 11.04 -5.17 -8.05
CA LEU A 8 12.38 -5.09 -8.63
C LEU A 8 13.05 -3.74 -8.36
N LYS A 9 12.29 -2.64 -8.47
CA LYS A 9 12.85 -1.29 -8.45
C LYS A 9 11.82 -0.25 -8.02
N ILE A 10 12.28 0.73 -7.26
CA ILE A 10 11.51 1.89 -6.82
C ILE A 10 11.75 3.05 -7.80
N ASN A 11 10.69 3.55 -8.45
CA ASN A 11 10.80 4.71 -9.33
C ASN A 11 10.74 5.99 -8.48
N LYS A 12 11.85 6.35 -7.83
CA LYS A 12 11.94 7.49 -6.88
C LYS A 12 11.41 8.81 -7.45
N GLY A 13 11.56 9.02 -8.76
CA GLY A 13 11.04 10.19 -9.47
C GLY A 13 9.51 10.24 -9.63
N SER A 14 8.78 9.19 -9.28
CA SER A 14 7.31 9.15 -9.30
C SER A 14 6.68 9.51 -7.97
N PHE A 15 7.49 9.76 -6.92
CA PHE A 15 6.97 9.93 -5.57
C PHE A 15 6.09 11.18 -5.46
N ARG A 16 4.81 10.95 -5.16
CA ARG A 16 3.79 11.99 -5.04
C ARG A 16 3.21 11.95 -3.64
N VAL A 17 3.03 13.11 -3.01
CA VAL A 17 2.57 13.19 -1.63
C VAL A 17 1.42 14.18 -1.47
N ASN A 18 0.36 13.72 -0.81
CA ASN A 18 -0.69 14.57 -0.26
C ASN A 18 -0.58 14.62 1.26
N GLN A 19 -0.48 15.83 1.82
CA GLN A 19 -0.56 16.02 3.26
C GLN A 19 -2.03 16.11 3.67
N TYR A 20 -2.52 15.05 4.32
CA TYR A 20 -3.92 14.89 4.71
C TYR A 20 -4.29 15.69 5.96
N SER A 21 -3.39 15.76 6.95
CA SER A 21 -3.61 16.55 8.16
C SER A 21 -2.31 17.09 8.75
N LYS A 22 -2.38 18.26 9.42
CA LYS A 22 -1.24 18.88 10.11
C LYS A 22 -1.12 18.45 11.57
N ARG A 23 -2.23 18.22 12.27
CA ARG A 23 -2.28 17.84 13.69
C ARG A 23 -3.44 16.87 13.97
N PRO A 24 -3.19 15.59 14.26
CA PRO A 24 -1.90 14.91 14.09
C PRO A 24 -1.43 14.97 12.64
N PHE A 25 -0.11 14.91 12.39
CA PHE A 25 0.39 14.91 11.02
C PHE A 25 0.08 13.58 10.35
N ARG A 26 -0.52 13.63 9.17
CA ARG A 26 -0.76 12.46 8.31
C ARG A 26 -0.50 12.83 6.86
N ALA A 27 0.16 11.95 6.13
CA ALA A 27 0.40 12.10 4.71
C ALA A 27 0.15 10.77 3.99
N ILE A 28 -0.33 10.87 2.75
CA ILE A 28 -0.46 9.77 1.82
C ILE A 28 0.55 9.96 0.70
N GLY A 29 1.26 8.88 0.40
CA GLY A 29 2.29 8.80 -0.62
C GLY A 29 1.85 7.82 -1.70
N LEU A 30 2.10 8.18 -2.95
CA LEU A 30 1.97 7.29 -4.10
C LEU A 30 3.35 7.14 -4.73
N ILE A 31 3.75 5.89 -4.96
CA ILE A 31 5.04 5.56 -5.55
C ILE A 31 4.86 4.47 -6.58
N ASP A 32 5.47 4.64 -7.75
CA ASP A 32 5.47 3.62 -8.78
C ASP A 32 6.67 2.69 -8.57
N VAL A 33 6.44 1.40 -8.72
CA VAL A 33 7.47 0.36 -8.62
C VAL A 33 7.42 -0.55 -9.86
N GLU A 34 8.58 -1.02 -10.30
CA GLU A 34 8.65 -2.09 -11.28
C GLU A 34 8.47 -3.43 -10.55
N MET A 35 7.50 -4.22 -10.99
CA MET A 35 7.18 -5.51 -10.39
C MET A 35 7.21 -6.61 -11.43
N LYS A 36 7.87 -7.72 -11.11
CA LYS A 36 7.90 -8.93 -11.92
C LYS A 36 6.69 -9.80 -11.58
N PHE A 37 5.88 -10.06 -12.60
CA PHE A 37 4.80 -11.04 -12.61
C PHE A 37 5.18 -12.21 -13.53
N ASN A 38 4.35 -13.26 -13.56
CA ASN A 38 4.52 -14.39 -14.48
C ASN A 38 4.36 -14.00 -15.97
N TYR A 39 3.70 -12.89 -16.27
CA TYR A 39 3.48 -12.40 -17.64
C TYR A 39 4.43 -11.27 -18.09
N GLY A 40 5.34 -10.82 -17.21
CA GLY A 40 6.31 -9.78 -17.52
C GLY A 40 6.61 -8.86 -16.36
N ILE A 41 7.35 -7.80 -16.65
CA ILE A 41 7.61 -6.70 -15.71
C ILE A 41 6.58 -5.61 -16.02
N GLU A 42 5.94 -5.10 -14.97
CA GLU A 42 4.93 -4.04 -15.06
C GLU A 42 5.24 -2.96 -14.03
N THR A 43 4.84 -1.73 -14.33
CA THR A 43 4.83 -0.62 -13.37
C THR A 43 3.54 -0.64 -12.57
N VAL A 44 3.64 -0.58 -11.25
CA VAL A 44 2.49 -0.60 -10.33
C VAL A 44 2.59 0.59 -9.37
N THR A 45 1.53 1.39 -9.27
CA THR A 45 1.44 2.42 -8.23
C THR A 45 1.04 1.76 -6.91
N LEU A 46 1.84 1.98 -5.87
CA LEU A 46 1.54 1.59 -4.49
C LEU A 46 1.22 2.81 -3.64
N ALA A 47 0.31 2.64 -2.68
CA ALA A 47 -0.05 3.65 -1.72
C ALA A 47 0.60 3.38 -0.36
N TYR A 48 1.13 4.45 0.23
CA TYR A 48 1.76 4.43 1.55
C TYR A 48 1.19 5.55 2.42
N TYR A 49 1.18 5.35 3.73
CA TYR A 49 0.81 6.38 4.68
C TYR A 49 1.95 6.66 5.66
N ARG A 50 2.08 7.92 6.05
CA ARG A 50 2.94 8.37 7.15
C ARG A 50 2.10 9.06 8.21
N SER A 51 2.44 8.83 9.47
CA SER A 51 1.84 9.50 10.62
C SER A 51 2.92 9.96 11.59
N SER A 52 2.66 11.03 12.33
CA SER A 52 3.54 11.46 13.44
C SER A 52 3.31 10.68 14.75
N GLY A 53 2.32 9.79 14.80
CA GLY A 53 2.00 8.97 15.98
C GLY A 53 2.80 7.67 16.05
N THR A 54 3.01 7.16 17.27
CA THR A 54 3.85 5.98 17.59
C THR A 54 3.04 4.79 18.14
N ASN A 55 1.72 4.74 17.94
CA ASN A 55 0.90 3.64 18.46
C ASN A 55 1.18 2.34 17.71
N ASP A 56 1.10 1.22 18.45
CA ASP A 56 1.11 -0.17 17.93
C ASP A 56 2.40 -0.57 17.19
N GLY A 57 3.56 -0.23 17.74
CA GLY A 57 4.87 -0.65 17.17
C GLY A 57 5.31 0.13 15.93
N LYS A 58 4.64 1.25 15.61
CA LYS A 58 4.98 2.08 14.45
C LYS A 58 6.13 3.04 14.75
N VAL A 59 7.08 3.08 13.82
CA VAL A 59 8.21 4.00 13.83
C VAL A 59 7.75 5.35 13.33
N LYS A 60 7.94 6.38 14.16
CA LYS A 60 7.64 7.77 13.80
C LYS A 60 8.47 8.17 12.59
N GLY A 61 7.83 8.70 11.55
CA GLY A 61 8.51 9.15 10.33
C GLY A 61 8.45 8.14 9.19
N LEU A 62 8.31 6.85 9.51
CA LEU A 62 8.28 5.78 8.52
C LEU A 62 6.95 5.76 7.73
N TRP A 63 7.04 5.30 6.49
CA TRP A 63 5.90 5.11 5.60
C TRP A 63 5.47 3.65 5.58
N TYR A 64 4.18 3.39 5.69
CA TYR A 64 3.60 2.05 5.74
C TYR A 64 2.65 1.80 4.56
N PRO A 65 2.66 0.63 3.93
CA PRO A 65 1.77 0.31 2.82
C PRO A 65 0.29 0.30 3.24
N ILE A 66 -0.57 0.72 2.33
CA ILE A 66 -2.03 0.65 2.45
C ILE A 66 -2.63 0.19 1.12
N VAL A 67 -3.78 -0.47 1.17
CA VAL A 67 -4.55 -0.80 -0.03
C VAL A 67 -5.60 0.24 -0.41
N GLY A 68 -5.85 1.18 0.50
CA GLY A 68 -6.80 2.28 0.30
C GLY A 68 -7.31 2.85 1.62
N ILE A 69 -8.40 3.61 1.55
CA ILE A 69 -9.04 4.25 2.72
C ILE A 69 -10.53 3.97 2.70
N LYS A 70 -11.08 3.53 3.83
CA LYS A 70 -12.51 3.27 4.00
C LYS A 70 -13.33 4.55 3.78
N LEU A 71 -14.39 4.49 2.97
CA LEU A 71 -15.26 5.63 2.63
C LEU A 71 -16.49 5.71 3.53
N LYS A 72 -16.99 4.56 3.98
CA LYS A 72 -18.19 4.41 4.84
C LYS A 72 -17.93 3.47 6.00
N GLU A 73 -18.60 3.68 7.13
CA GLU A 73 -18.55 2.74 8.25
C GLU A 73 -19.28 1.43 7.92
N GLY A 74 -18.73 0.30 8.37
CA GLY A 74 -19.31 -1.04 8.17
C GLY A 74 -18.39 -1.96 7.36
N GLU A 75 -19.02 -2.90 6.65
CA GLU A 75 -18.35 -3.91 5.81
C GLU A 75 -17.61 -3.28 4.62
N PHE A 76 -16.71 -4.05 4.01
CA PHE A 76 -15.98 -3.63 2.81
C PHE A 76 -16.82 -3.94 1.55
N ASP A 77 -17.41 -2.90 0.97
CA ASP A 77 -18.28 -2.96 -0.22
C ASP A 77 -17.94 -1.89 -1.29
N GLU A 78 -16.80 -1.21 -1.12
CA GLU A 78 -16.50 0.05 -1.82
C GLU A 78 -15.16 0.05 -2.56
N PHE A 79 -14.41 -1.05 -2.47
CA PHE A 79 -13.25 -1.35 -3.31
C PHE A 79 -13.68 -2.30 -4.44
N THR A 80 -12.71 -2.97 -5.07
CA THR A 80 -13.00 -4.08 -5.98
C THR A 80 -13.41 -5.32 -5.19
N ASP A 81 -14.16 -6.24 -5.81
CA ASP A 81 -14.63 -7.46 -5.16
C ASP A 81 -13.51 -8.24 -4.47
N TYR A 82 -12.34 -8.32 -5.10
CA TYR A 82 -11.19 -9.01 -4.54
C TYR A 82 -10.59 -8.28 -3.33
N ILE A 83 -10.41 -6.95 -3.42
CA ILE A 83 -9.89 -6.17 -2.30
C ILE A 83 -10.86 -6.16 -1.12
N ASN A 84 -12.17 -6.07 -1.39
CA ASN A 84 -13.22 -6.23 -0.37
C ASN A 84 -13.08 -7.58 0.33
N TYR A 85 -12.96 -8.68 -0.42
CA TYR A 85 -12.76 -10.02 0.13
C TYR A 85 -11.51 -10.11 1.02
N VAL A 86 -10.36 -9.61 0.55
CA VAL A 86 -9.10 -9.63 1.33
C VAL A 86 -9.24 -8.82 2.62
N LEU A 87 -9.82 -7.63 2.56
CA LEU A 87 -9.99 -6.77 3.72
C LEU A 87 -10.96 -7.35 4.75
N SER A 88 -12.07 -7.95 4.31
CA SER A 88 -13.01 -8.65 5.19
C SER A 88 -12.37 -9.84 5.91
N ASN A 89 -11.40 -10.52 5.28
CA ASN A 89 -10.71 -11.68 5.87
C ASN A 89 -9.45 -11.32 6.68
N THR A 90 -8.98 -10.08 6.62
CA THR A 90 -7.76 -9.64 7.33
C THR A 90 -8.05 -8.63 8.43
N THR A 91 -9.26 -8.07 8.46
CA THR A 91 -9.71 -7.12 9.48
C THR A 91 -10.60 -7.83 10.49
N LEU A 92 -10.43 -7.52 11.77
CA LEU A 92 -11.30 -8.03 12.83
C LEU A 92 -12.77 -7.76 12.50
N ASP A 93 -13.60 -8.79 12.58
CA ASP A 93 -15.04 -8.77 12.25
C ASP A 93 -15.39 -8.31 10.83
N GLY A 94 -14.40 -8.19 9.92
CA GLY A 94 -14.60 -7.78 8.53
C GLY A 94 -15.18 -6.37 8.35
N THR A 95 -15.08 -5.50 9.35
CA THR A 95 -15.64 -4.14 9.31
C THR A 95 -14.62 -3.08 9.68
N ALA A 96 -14.86 -1.83 9.25
CA ALA A 96 -14.05 -0.69 9.65
C ALA A 96 -14.83 0.63 9.64
N ILE A 97 -14.32 1.61 10.37
CA ILE A 97 -14.87 2.96 10.43
C ILE A 97 -14.45 3.80 9.20
N LYS A 98 -15.26 4.80 8.84
CA LYS A 98 -14.92 5.76 7.79
C LYS A 98 -13.55 6.42 8.05
N GLY A 99 -12.74 6.52 7.01
CA GLY A 99 -11.39 7.10 7.07
C GLY A 99 -10.33 6.16 7.63
N TRP A 100 -10.68 4.91 7.95
CA TRP A 100 -9.71 3.91 8.35
C TRP A 100 -8.76 3.59 7.20
N LEU A 101 -7.46 3.50 7.52
CA LEU A 101 -6.41 3.14 6.56
C LEU A 101 -6.38 1.62 6.41
N CYS A 102 -6.72 1.13 5.23
CA CYS A 102 -6.81 -0.30 4.93
C CYS A 102 -5.40 -0.89 4.84
N LYS A 103 -4.90 -1.37 5.97
CA LYS A 103 -3.52 -1.86 6.11
C LYS A 103 -3.43 -3.28 6.67
N SER A 104 -4.53 -3.85 7.15
CA SER A 104 -4.59 -5.15 7.84
C SER A 104 -3.84 -6.28 7.13
N VAL A 105 -3.94 -6.36 5.80
CA VAL A 105 -3.24 -7.36 4.97
C VAL A 105 -1.72 -7.35 5.16
N PHE A 106 -1.13 -6.25 5.63
CA PHE A 106 0.31 -6.12 5.88
C PHE A 106 0.72 -6.39 7.34
N PHE A 107 -0.22 -6.69 8.24
CA PHE A 107 -0.02 -6.83 9.69
C PHE A 107 -0.30 -8.24 10.20
N GLY A 108 0.13 -9.28 9.47
CA GLY A 108 -0.01 -10.68 9.93
C GLY A 108 0.79 -10.98 11.21
N GLU A 109 0.63 -12.19 11.76
CA GLU A 109 1.45 -12.67 12.88
C GLU A 109 2.92 -12.84 12.49
N LEU A 110 3.81 -12.09 13.14
CA LEU A 110 5.25 -12.15 12.87
C LEU A 110 5.87 -13.33 13.61
N ASP A 111 6.38 -14.31 12.87
CA ASP A 111 7.20 -15.40 13.44
C ASP A 111 8.50 -14.86 14.05
N ASP A 112 9.06 -13.81 13.45
CA ASP A 112 10.30 -13.16 13.85
C ASP A 112 10.02 -11.82 14.56
N LYS A 113 10.21 -11.81 15.88
CA LYS A 113 10.03 -10.62 16.73
C LYS A 113 11.03 -9.49 16.46
N SER A 114 12.08 -9.72 15.66
CA SER A 114 13.03 -8.69 15.26
C SER A 114 12.53 -7.80 14.11
N LYS A 115 11.51 -8.27 13.35
CA LYS A 115 10.93 -7.54 12.23
C LYS A 115 9.96 -6.45 12.69
N LYS A 116 9.90 -5.35 11.93
CA LYS A 116 8.96 -4.24 12.15
C LYS A 116 7.58 -4.65 11.61
N PRO A 117 6.50 -4.60 12.39
CA PRO A 117 5.17 -4.94 11.89
C PRO A 117 4.68 -3.96 10.82
N GLY A 118 3.78 -4.42 9.96
CA GLY A 118 3.10 -3.58 8.97
C GLY A 118 3.72 -3.54 7.58
N PHE A 119 4.66 -4.44 7.29
CA PHE A 119 5.31 -4.57 5.99
C PHE A 119 5.11 -5.94 5.36
N SER A 120 4.05 -6.66 5.72
CA SER A 120 3.84 -8.08 5.37
C SER A 120 4.81 -9.02 6.09
N ASN A 121 4.43 -10.28 6.27
CA ASN A 121 5.30 -11.31 6.88
C ASN A 121 5.80 -12.30 5.84
N THR A 122 5.57 -11.95 4.59
CA THR A 122 5.86 -12.75 3.42
C THR A 122 7.22 -12.37 2.87
N LYS A 123 7.63 -12.98 1.77
CA LYS A 123 8.88 -12.59 1.09
C LYS A 123 8.89 -11.16 0.53
N HIS A 124 7.77 -10.44 0.60
CA HIS A 124 7.68 -9.02 0.25
C HIS A 124 8.15 -8.08 1.37
N TYR A 125 8.43 -8.61 2.57
CA TYR A 125 8.76 -7.82 3.75
C TYR A 125 9.90 -6.82 3.50
N ASP A 126 11.05 -7.29 3.04
CA ASP A 126 12.23 -6.45 2.88
C ASP A 126 11.99 -5.35 1.83
N SER A 127 11.35 -5.69 0.70
CA SER A 127 11.03 -4.72 -0.34
C SER A 127 10.00 -3.67 0.10
N LEU A 128 8.97 -4.08 0.85
CA LEU A 128 7.96 -3.16 1.37
C LEU A 128 8.57 -2.20 2.41
N LEU A 129 9.48 -2.70 3.25
CA LEU A 129 10.23 -1.89 4.22
C LEU A 129 11.21 -0.94 3.51
N GLU A 130 11.96 -1.42 2.52
CA GLU A 130 12.89 -0.60 1.73
C GLU A 130 12.17 0.57 1.04
N ILE A 131 10.97 0.33 0.50
CA ILE A 131 10.13 1.41 -0.02
C ILE A 131 9.81 2.40 1.10
N GLY A 132 9.31 1.91 2.25
CA GLY A 132 8.96 2.76 3.39
C GLY A 132 10.09 3.71 3.82
N GLU A 133 11.31 3.17 3.95
CA GLU A 133 12.52 3.90 4.32
C GLU A 133 12.98 4.85 3.19
N THR A 134 12.85 4.43 1.94
CA THR A 134 13.13 5.29 0.77
C THR A 134 12.17 6.49 0.74
N LEU A 135 10.89 6.29 1.00
CA LEU A 135 9.90 7.37 1.02
C LEU A 135 10.13 8.34 2.18
N GLU A 136 10.63 7.85 3.32
CA GLU A 136 11.03 8.69 4.45
C GLU A 136 12.18 9.61 4.04
N TYR A 137 13.25 9.04 3.51
CA TYR A 137 14.39 9.80 3.00
C TYR A 137 13.97 10.84 1.93
N LEU A 138 13.17 10.44 0.95
CA LEU A 138 12.72 11.34 -0.11
C LEU A 138 11.87 12.49 0.44
N TYR A 139 10.93 12.20 1.34
CA TYR A 139 10.07 13.21 1.94
C TYR A 139 10.87 14.22 2.77
N ASP A 140 11.75 13.73 3.63
CA ASP A 140 12.53 14.57 4.55
C ASP A 140 13.55 15.45 3.81
N ASN A 141 13.96 15.04 2.60
CA ASN A 141 14.81 15.82 1.70
C ASN A 141 14.02 16.64 0.66
N GLY A 142 12.70 16.73 0.77
CA GLY A 142 11.86 17.51 -0.17
C GLY A 142 11.81 16.96 -1.61
N LYS A 143 12.19 15.70 -1.82
CA LYS A 143 12.26 15.03 -3.13
C LYS A 143 10.94 14.34 -3.48
N TYR A 144 9.86 15.12 -3.62
CA TYR A 144 8.55 14.61 -3.97
C TYR A 144 7.70 15.66 -4.69
N TYR A 145 6.69 15.20 -5.43
CA TYR A 145 5.69 16.08 -6.02
C TYR A 145 4.50 16.25 -5.09
N LYS A 146 4.15 17.49 -4.77
CA LYS A 146 3.01 17.79 -3.92
C LYS A 146 1.70 17.63 -4.68
N MET A 147 0.83 16.76 -4.19
CA MET A 147 -0.55 16.63 -4.65
C MET A 147 -1.46 17.56 -3.84
N LYS A 148 -2.14 18.50 -4.52
CA LYS A 148 -3.06 19.43 -3.84
C LYS A 148 -4.39 18.76 -3.44
N ASN A 149 -4.92 17.88 -4.29
CA ASN A 149 -6.25 17.31 -4.14
C ASN A 149 -6.19 15.77 -4.21
N LEU A 150 -6.10 15.13 -3.05
CA LEU A 150 -6.25 13.67 -2.91
C LEU A 150 -7.23 13.40 -1.76
N ASP A 151 -8.42 12.95 -2.10
CA ASP A 151 -9.40 12.43 -1.15
C ASP A 151 -9.39 10.88 -1.21
N SER A 152 -10.10 10.25 -0.28
CA SER A 152 -10.16 8.78 -0.18
C SER A 152 -10.68 8.11 -1.45
N ASN A 153 -11.67 8.71 -2.13
CA ASN A 153 -12.21 8.17 -3.39
C ASN A 153 -11.13 8.19 -4.48
N LYS A 154 -10.46 9.33 -4.66
CA LYS A 154 -9.39 9.48 -5.65
C LYS A 154 -8.23 8.52 -5.39
N LEU A 155 -7.83 8.36 -4.13
CA LEU A 155 -6.80 7.39 -3.77
C LEU A 155 -7.21 5.97 -4.17
N ASN A 156 -8.40 5.53 -3.76
CA ASN A 156 -8.90 4.19 -4.03
C ASN A 156 -9.01 3.95 -5.56
N ASN A 157 -9.47 4.95 -6.31
CA ASN A 157 -9.56 4.89 -7.77
C ASN A 157 -8.17 4.84 -8.45
N LEU A 158 -7.17 5.54 -7.91
CA LEU A 158 -5.81 5.50 -8.48
C LEU A 158 -5.18 4.12 -8.32
N VAL A 159 -5.26 3.51 -7.13
CA VAL A 159 -4.65 2.19 -6.90
C VAL A 159 -5.41 1.06 -7.59
N SER A 160 -6.70 1.24 -7.88
CA SER A 160 -7.57 0.26 -8.57
C SER A 160 -8.02 0.72 -9.96
N SER A 161 -7.22 1.59 -10.61
CA SER A 161 -7.52 2.14 -11.92
C SER A 161 -7.56 1.06 -13.00
N LEU A 162 -8.48 1.20 -13.97
CA LEU A 162 -8.52 0.37 -15.18
C LEU A 162 -7.57 0.87 -16.28
N GLU A 163 -6.78 1.91 -15.99
CA GLU A 163 -5.74 2.40 -16.89
C GLU A 163 -4.60 1.39 -17.03
N ILE A 164 -4.09 1.24 -18.25
CA ILE A 164 -2.85 0.53 -18.55
C ILE A 164 -1.77 1.59 -18.67
N TYR A 165 -0.80 1.58 -17.73
CA TYR A 165 0.32 2.52 -17.78
C TYR A 165 1.22 2.26 -18.99
N GLU A 166 2.02 3.27 -19.35
CA GLU A 166 2.98 3.13 -20.44
C GLU A 166 3.94 1.95 -20.18
N GLY A 167 4.04 1.04 -21.15
CA GLY A 167 4.86 -0.17 -21.07
C GLY A 167 4.19 -1.35 -20.36
N ASN A 168 3.04 -1.17 -19.72
CA ASN A 168 2.28 -2.25 -19.11
C ASN A 168 1.46 -3.04 -20.15
N LYS A 169 1.17 -4.30 -19.84
CA LYS A 169 0.20 -5.12 -20.59
C LYS A 169 -1.14 -5.22 -19.87
N HIS A 170 -1.14 -5.05 -18.56
CA HIS A 170 -2.32 -5.18 -17.71
C HIS A 170 -2.64 -3.87 -17.02
N THR A 171 -3.89 -3.74 -16.59
CA THR A 171 -4.34 -2.56 -15.86
C THR A 171 -3.65 -2.43 -14.51
N GLN A 172 -3.58 -1.20 -14.01
CA GLN A 172 -3.12 -0.93 -12.64
C GLN A 172 -3.91 -1.78 -11.63
N ARG A 173 -5.23 -1.95 -11.80
CA ARG A 173 -6.07 -2.81 -10.97
C ARG A 173 -5.60 -4.26 -10.96
N GLU A 174 -5.46 -4.88 -12.13
CA GLU A 174 -5.07 -6.30 -12.22
C GLU A 174 -3.70 -6.54 -11.59
N ASN A 175 -2.73 -5.66 -11.87
CA ASN A 175 -1.40 -5.76 -11.29
C ASN A 175 -1.42 -5.56 -9.77
N PHE A 176 -2.20 -4.58 -9.29
CA PHE A 176 -2.34 -4.29 -7.86
C PHE A 176 -3.05 -5.43 -7.10
N GLU A 177 -4.13 -5.97 -7.64
CA GLU A 177 -4.85 -7.10 -7.04
C GLU A 177 -4.00 -8.35 -7.00
N LYS A 178 -3.24 -8.65 -8.06
CA LYS A 178 -2.28 -9.77 -8.06
C LYS A 178 -1.19 -9.59 -7.02
N PHE A 179 -0.71 -8.37 -6.81
CA PHE A 179 0.23 -8.07 -5.73
C PHE A 179 -0.38 -8.31 -4.34
N VAL A 180 -1.58 -7.78 -4.09
CA VAL A 180 -2.30 -7.98 -2.83
C VAL A 180 -2.63 -9.47 -2.61
N GLN A 181 -3.01 -10.18 -3.66
CA GLN A 181 -3.26 -11.62 -3.65
C GLN A 181 -2.03 -12.40 -3.22
N ASP A 182 -0.88 -12.04 -3.76
CA ASP A 182 0.38 -12.71 -3.48
C ASP A 182 0.80 -12.56 -2.00
N ILE A 183 0.50 -11.41 -1.40
CA ILE A 183 0.66 -11.19 0.04
C ILE A 183 -0.38 -12.00 0.83
N TYR A 184 -1.66 -11.90 0.46
CA TYR A 184 -2.75 -12.55 1.19
C TYR A 184 -2.65 -14.09 1.16
N ASN A 185 -2.21 -14.68 0.05
CA ASN A 185 -2.04 -16.13 -0.06
C ASN A 185 -0.94 -16.69 0.84
N GLN A 186 0.01 -15.86 1.25
CA GLN A 186 1.08 -16.20 2.21
C GLN A 186 0.74 -15.73 3.64
N PHE A 187 -0.40 -15.07 3.82
CA PHE A 187 -0.92 -14.67 5.14
C PHE A 187 -1.64 -15.84 5.84
N LYS A 188 -2.14 -16.81 5.07
CA LYS A 188 -2.69 -18.08 5.55
C LYS A 188 -1.58 -19.10 5.77
#